data_AF-A0A0N4YAQ3-F1
#
_entry.id   AF-A0A0N4YAQ3-F1
#
_cell.length_a   1.000
_cell.length_b   1.000
_cell.length_c   1.000
_cell.angle_alpha   90.00
_cell.angle_beta   90.00
_cell.angle_gamma   90.00
#
_symmetry.space_group_name_H-M   'P 1'
#
loop_
_entity.id
_entity.type
_entity.pdbx_description
1 polymer ?
#
loop_
_entity_poly.entity_id
_entity_poly.type
_entity_poly.pdbx_seq_one_letter_code
_entity_poly.pdbx_strand_id
1 'polypeptide(L)'
;MADTGDAEKDLLVAQGAVLVKSCEVPHDATIIRGYDFNEGVDFSKLMTSYLSTGFQASHLAKAIREVNAMLDERQKSRDEESTNDRFFPYPTERRIPWCSIFLGYTSNLVSSGLREVISVLSPDGLAWYRVRRC
;
A
#
# COMPACT_ATOMS: atom_id res chain seq x y z
N MET A 1 4.17 8.22 -59.16
CA MET A 1 3.57 9.42 -58.54
C MET A 1 2.70 8.89 -57.42
N ALA A 2 3.20 8.94 -56.19
CA ALA A 2 2.51 8.36 -55.04
C ALA A 2 1.27 9.19 -54.70
N ASP A 3 0.20 8.48 -54.34
CA ASP A 3 -1.14 8.97 -54.10
C ASP A 3 -1.17 9.96 -52.92
N THR A 4 -1.32 11.25 -53.22
CA THR A 4 -1.43 12.31 -52.21
C THR A 4 -2.77 12.27 -51.46
N GLY A 5 -3.79 11.57 -52.00
CA GLY A 5 -5.12 11.51 -51.38
C GLY A 5 -5.19 10.54 -50.20
N ASP A 6 -4.42 9.45 -50.23
CA ASP A 6 -4.36 8.50 -49.12
C ASP A 6 -3.64 9.10 -47.90
N ALA A 7 -2.57 9.87 -48.12
CA ALA A 7 -1.80 10.50 -47.06
C ALA A 7 -2.60 11.57 -46.29
N GLU A 8 -3.44 12.34 -46.98
CA GLU A 8 -4.30 13.36 -46.34
C GLU A 8 -5.40 12.73 -45.50
N LYS A 9 -5.95 11.61 -45.98
CA LYS A 9 -6.97 10.84 -45.26
C LYS A 9 -6.39 10.17 -44.01
N ASP A 10 -5.20 9.59 -44.10
CA ASP A 10 -4.48 9.03 -42.96
C ASP A 10 -4.14 10.09 -41.91
N LEU A 11 -3.77 11.30 -42.36
CA LEU A 11 -3.52 12.44 -41.47
C LEU A 11 -4.79 12.86 -40.72
N LEU A 12 -5.95 12.91 -41.38
CA LEU A 12 -7.23 13.24 -40.74
C LEU A 12 -7.65 12.19 -39.71
N VAL A 13 -7.40 10.90 -39.99
CA VAL A 13 -7.66 9.81 -39.05
C VAL A 13 -6.73 9.91 -37.84
N ALA A 14 -5.44 10.17 -38.07
CA ALA A 14 -4.47 10.37 -36.99
C ALA A 14 -4.83 11.58 -36.11
N GLN A 15 -5.26 12.69 -36.72
CA GLN A 15 -5.73 13.87 -35.99
C GLN A 15 -6.96 13.56 -35.14
N GLY A 16 -7.94 12.82 -35.68
CA GLY A 16 -9.13 12.40 -34.94
C GLY A 16 -8.80 11.49 -33.76
N ALA A 17 -7.76 10.65 -33.86
CA ALA A 17 -7.34 9.74 -32.79
C ALA A 17 -6.48 10.42 -31.70
N VAL A 18 -5.61 11.36 -32.08
CA VAL A 18 -4.67 12.01 -31.16
C VAL A 18 -5.28 13.22 -30.47
N LEU A 19 -6.10 14.00 -31.18
CA LEU A 19 -6.62 15.30 -30.71
C LEU A 19 -8.01 15.18 -30.06
N VAL A 20 -8.26 14.06 -29.39
CA VAL A 20 -9.50 13.86 -28.63
C VAL A 20 -9.48 14.76 -27.39
N LYS A 21 -10.57 15.50 -27.16
CA LYS A 21 -10.71 16.34 -25.97
C LYS A 21 -10.76 15.47 -24.72
N SER A 22 -9.94 15.79 -23.72
CA SER A 22 -9.98 15.16 -22.41
C SER A 22 -11.22 15.57 -21.62
N CYS A 23 -11.76 14.67 -20.82
CA CYS A 23 -12.76 15.00 -19.80
C CYS A 23 -12.12 15.77 -18.63
N GLU A 24 -12.95 16.42 -17.82
CA GLU A 24 -12.50 17.11 -16.62
C GLU A 24 -12.03 16.10 -15.56
N VAL A 25 -10.93 16.44 -14.90
CA VAL A 25 -10.35 15.62 -13.83
C VAL A 25 -11.03 16.02 -12.50
N PRO A 26 -11.38 15.06 -11.62
CA PRO A 26 -11.94 15.35 -10.30
C PRO A 26 -11.07 16.33 -9.49
N HIS A 27 -11.71 17.24 -8.73
CA HIS A 27 -11.00 18.25 -7.94
C HIS A 27 -10.18 17.66 -6.77
N ASP A 28 -10.51 16.46 -6.32
CA ASP A 28 -9.80 15.71 -5.27
C ASP A 28 -8.66 14.84 -5.82
N ALA A 29 -8.43 14.87 -7.14
CA ALA A 29 -7.38 14.07 -7.76
C ALA A 29 -5.99 14.47 -7.24
N THR A 30 -5.24 13.47 -6.76
CA THR A 30 -3.87 13.68 -6.29
C THR A 30 -2.97 14.02 -7.47
N ILE A 31 -2.31 15.18 -7.41
CA ILE A 31 -1.33 15.60 -8.40
C ILE A 31 -0.06 14.76 -8.25
N ILE A 32 0.45 14.25 -9.37
CA ILE A 32 1.69 13.47 -9.38
C ILE A 32 2.89 14.41 -9.19
N ARG A 33 3.61 14.23 -8.09
CA ARG A 33 4.83 14.97 -7.73
C ARG A 33 5.72 14.09 -6.85
N GLY A 34 6.99 13.96 -7.24
CA GLY A 34 8.02 13.26 -6.47
C GLY A 34 8.62 14.13 -5.36
N TYR A 35 9.53 13.55 -4.58
CA TYR A 35 10.29 14.28 -3.57
C TYR A 35 11.29 15.26 -4.20
N ASP A 36 11.37 16.49 -3.66
CA ASP A 36 12.38 17.45 -4.07
C ASP A 36 13.62 17.34 -3.16
N PHE A 37 14.72 16.84 -3.72
CA PHE A 37 15.98 16.69 -2.99
C PHE A 37 16.67 18.02 -2.65
N ASN A 38 16.24 19.13 -3.24
CA ASN A 38 16.73 20.46 -2.86
C ASN A 38 16.29 20.86 -1.44
N GLU A 39 15.25 20.23 -0.89
CA GLU A 39 14.82 20.42 0.50
C GLU A 39 15.70 19.65 1.52
N GLY A 40 16.73 18.95 1.05
CA GLY A 40 17.61 18.10 1.86
C GLY A 40 17.15 16.63 1.88
N VAL A 41 17.86 15.80 2.64
CA VAL A 41 17.59 14.35 2.72
C VAL A 41 16.76 14.05 3.97
N ASP A 42 15.44 14.07 3.82
CA ASP A 42 14.47 13.67 4.84
C ASP A 42 13.74 12.40 4.38
N PHE A 43 14.07 11.27 5.01
CA PHE A 43 13.48 9.98 4.68
C PHE A 43 11.98 9.90 4.98
N SER A 44 11.50 10.61 6.02
CA SER A 44 10.08 10.62 6.36
C SER A 44 9.27 11.34 5.28
N LYS A 45 9.77 12.48 4.80
CA LYS A 45 9.14 13.20 3.68
C LYS A 45 9.25 12.44 2.37
N LEU A 46 10.39 11.80 2.09
CA LEU A 46 10.58 10.95 0.92
C LEU A 46 9.56 9.79 0.90
N MET A 47 9.38 9.09 2.02
CA MET A 47 8.39 7.99 2.09
C MET A 47 6.95 8.50 1.99
N THR A 48 6.68 9.73 2.44
CA THR A 48 5.35 10.35 2.30
C THR A 48 5.06 10.75 0.85
N SER A 49 6.05 11.25 0.11
CA SER A 49 5.89 11.63 -1.30
C SER A 49 5.63 10.42 -2.22
N TYR A 50 5.85 9.19 -1.76
CA TYR A 50 5.54 7.99 -2.54
C TYR A 50 4.04 7.90 -2.87
N LEU A 51 3.17 8.50 -2.07
CA LEU A 51 1.73 8.57 -2.36
C LEU A 51 1.46 9.27 -3.69
N SER A 52 2.18 10.36 -3.98
CA SER A 52 2.07 11.17 -5.19
C SER A 52 3.12 10.84 -6.26
N THR A 53 3.94 9.81 -6.09
CA THR A 53 4.98 9.44 -7.07
C THR A 53 4.44 8.59 -8.22
N GLY A 54 3.42 7.76 -7.97
CA GLY A 54 2.81 6.87 -8.97
C GLY A 54 3.33 5.43 -8.94
N PHE A 55 2.72 4.57 -9.76
CA PHE A 55 3.07 3.15 -9.91
C PHE A 55 3.17 2.39 -8.58
N GLN A 56 4.26 1.63 -8.38
CA GLN A 56 4.47 0.84 -7.17
C GLN A 56 4.76 1.69 -5.94
N ALA A 57 5.29 2.91 -6.11
CA ALA A 57 5.52 3.82 -4.98
C ALA A 57 4.20 4.18 -4.30
N SER A 58 3.16 4.50 -5.08
CA SER A 58 1.83 4.78 -4.55
C SER A 58 1.21 3.56 -3.85
N HIS A 59 1.44 2.34 -4.36
CA HIS A 59 0.99 1.12 -3.69
C HIS A 59 1.69 0.90 -2.36
N LEU A 60 3.01 1.14 -2.28
CA LEU A 60 3.76 1.03 -1.04
C LEU A 60 3.24 2.03 0.01
N ALA A 61 3.03 3.30 -0.38
CA ALA A 61 2.49 4.31 0.53
C ALA A 61 1.09 3.95 1.04
N LYS A 62 0.22 3.40 0.17
CA LYS A 62 -1.10 2.89 0.57
C LYS A 62 -0.99 1.70 1.53
N ALA A 63 -0.07 0.77 1.28
CA ALA A 63 0.16 -0.37 2.17
C ALA A 63 0.64 0.06 3.56
N ILE A 64 1.53 1.06 3.65
CA ILE A 64 1.97 1.63 4.92
C ILE A 64 0.78 2.23 5.69
N ARG A 65 -0.07 3.01 5.01
CA ARG A 65 -1.29 3.58 5.63
C ARG A 65 -2.22 2.50 6.17
N GLU A 66 -2.43 1.45 5.40
CA GLU A 66 -3.31 0.35 5.79
C GLU A 66 -2.77 -0.43 7.00
N VAL A 67 -1.47 -0.73 7.01
CA VAL A 67 -0.82 -1.38 8.16
C VAL A 67 -0.91 -0.50 9.40
N ASN A 68 -0.67 0.81 9.28
CA ASN A 68 -0.83 1.74 10.41
C ASN A 68 -2.28 1.77 10.92
N ALA A 69 -3.27 1.79 10.03
CA ALA A 69 -4.68 1.71 10.44
C ALA A 69 -5.01 0.41 11.20
N MET A 70 -4.45 -0.73 10.77
CA MET A 70 -4.59 -2.01 11.49
C MET A 70 -3.96 -1.95 12.89
N LEU A 71 -2.81 -1.27 13.04
CA LEU A 71 -2.14 -1.08 14.32
C LEU A 71 -2.91 -0.12 15.23
N ASP A 72 -3.42 0.97 14.70
CA ASP A 72 -4.22 1.95 15.43
C ASP A 72 -5.50 1.31 15.96
N GLU A 73 -6.21 0.54 15.11
CA GLU A 73 -7.42 -0.19 15.51
C GLU A 73 -7.12 -1.20 16.62
N ARG A 74 -5.95 -1.82 16.56
CA ARG A 74 -5.50 -2.79 17.56
C ARG A 74 -5.17 -2.14 18.90
N GLN A 75 -4.60 -0.94 18.90
CA GLN A 75 -4.16 -0.22 20.09
C GLN A 75 -5.30 0.47 20.86
N LYS A 76 -6.50 0.61 20.25
CA LYS A 76 -7.68 1.14 20.94
C LYS A 76 -7.91 0.38 22.25
N SER A 77 -7.80 1.09 23.37
CA SER A 77 -8.09 0.54 24.70
C SER A 77 -9.55 0.08 24.73
N ARG A 78 -9.78 -1.14 25.21
CA ARG A 78 -11.13 -1.51 25.68
C ARG A 78 -11.38 -0.72 26.94
N ASP A 79 -12.43 0.09 26.96
CA ASP A 79 -12.98 0.58 28.22
C ASP A 79 -13.29 -0.64 29.11
N GLU A 80 -12.92 -0.54 30.38
CA GLU A 80 -12.88 -1.65 31.35
C GLU A 80 -14.26 -2.30 31.63
N GLU A 81 -15.36 -1.72 31.13
CA GLU A 81 -16.74 -2.15 31.40
C GLU A 81 -17.31 -3.19 30.42
N SER A 82 -16.62 -3.55 29.34
CA SER A 82 -17.11 -4.60 28.44
C SER A 82 -16.81 -6.01 28.98
N THR A 83 -17.77 -6.57 29.71
CA THR A 83 -17.86 -7.92 30.32
C THR A 83 -17.72 -9.11 29.34
N ASN A 84 -17.15 -8.90 28.15
CA ASN A 84 -17.08 -9.88 27.07
C ASN A 84 -15.64 -9.99 26.54
N ASP A 85 -14.71 -10.34 27.43
CA ASP A 85 -13.36 -10.75 27.04
C ASP A 85 -13.44 -12.06 26.26
N ARG A 86 -13.28 -11.94 24.94
CA ARG A 86 -13.27 -13.08 24.03
C ARG A 86 -11.85 -13.60 23.92
N PHE A 87 -11.69 -14.89 24.18
CA PHE A 87 -10.43 -15.60 24.05
C PHE A 87 -10.44 -16.45 22.77
N PHE A 88 -9.25 -16.69 22.21
CA PHE A 88 -9.14 -17.62 21.08
C PHE A 88 -9.44 -19.04 21.55
N PRO A 89 -10.07 -19.89 20.70
CA PRO A 89 -10.27 -21.31 21.02
C PRO A 89 -8.93 -22.06 21.15
N TYR A 90 -7.89 -21.59 20.47
CA TYR A 90 -6.51 -22.03 20.64
C TYR A 90 -5.56 -20.94 20.14
N PRO A 91 -4.48 -20.61 20.89
CA PRO A 91 -4.22 -20.95 22.29
C PRO A 91 -5.22 -20.28 23.24
N THR A 92 -5.72 -21.01 24.24
CA THR A 92 -6.81 -20.58 25.14
C THR A 92 -6.46 -19.41 26.06
N GLU A 93 -5.19 -19.24 26.40
CA GLU A 93 -4.71 -18.17 27.30
C GLU A 93 -4.74 -16.77 26.64
N ARG A 94 -5.14 -16.70 25.36
CA ARG A 94 -4.94 -15.52 24.55
C ARG A 94 -6.24 -14.78 24.25
N ARG A 95 -6.27 -13.51 24.65
CA ARG A 95 -7.37 -12.59 24.35
C ARG A 95 -7.37 -12.15 22.88
N ILE A 96 -8.56 -12.02 22.30
CA ILE A 96 -8.78 -11.55 20.94
C ILE A 96 -8.69 -10.01 20.94
N PRO A 97 -7.72 -9.41 20.21
CA PRO A 97 -7.65 -7.96 20.04
C PRO A 97 -8.77 -7.46 19.11
N TRP A 98 -9.04 -6.16 19.11
CA TRP A 98 -9.99 -5.53 18.16
C TRP A 98 -9.64 -5.81 16.70
N CYS A 99 -8.36 -5.69 16.36
CA CYS A 99 -7.83 -6.07 15.05
C CYS A 99 -6.84 -7.24 15.18
N SER A 100 -7.23 -8.39 14.65
CA SER A 100 -6.38 -9.58 14.58
C SER A 100 -5.57 -9.57 13.29
N ILE A 101 -4.25 -9.43 13.41
CA ILE A 101 -3.32 -9.31 12.27
C ILE A 101 -2.71 -10.67 11.92
N PHE A 102 -2.91 -11.10 10.68
CA PHE A 102 -2.37 -12.33 10.11
C PHE A 102 -1.19 -12.00 9.19
N LEU A 103 -0.04 -12.63 9.41
CA LEU A 103 1.16 -12.41 8.62
C LEU A 103 1.56 -13.70 7.90
N GLY A 104 1.30 -13.73 6.60
CA GLY A 104 1.75 -14.80 5.71
C GLY A 104 3.07 -14.42 5.04
N TYR A 105 4.00 -15.37 4.99
CA TYR A 105 5.25 -15.22 4.23
C TYR A 105 5.68 -16.57 3.65
N THR A 106 6.42 -16.53 2.55
CA THR A 106 6.98 -17.70 1.87
C THR A 106 8.30 -18.14 2.48
N SER A 107 8.70 -19.39 2.25
CA SER A 107 9.93 -20.00 2.81
C SER A 107 11.20 -19.21 2.46
N ASN A 108 11.28 -18.69 1.22
CA ASN A 108 12.41 -17.89 0.75
C ASN A 108 12.64 -16.59 1.56
N LEU A 109 11.59 -16.00 2.14
CA LEU A 109 11.70 -14.78 2.95
C LEU A 109 12.39 -15.06 4.29
N VAL A 110 12.24 -16.27 4.84
CA VAL A 110 12.92 -16.70 6.07
C VAL A 110 14.36 -17.10 5.83
N SER A 111 14.69 -17.63 4.65
CA SER A 111 16.08 -17.89 4.26
C SER A 111 16.82 -16.64 3.79
N SER A 112 16.13 -15.51 3.65
CA SER A 112 16.71 -14.21 3.32
C SER A 112 16.96 -13.35 4.56
N GLY A 113 17.64 -12.22 4.39
CA GLY A 113 17.84 -11.22 5.46
C GLY A 113 16.56 -10.46 5.89
N LEU A 114 15.39 -10.84 5.39
CA LEU A 114 14.10 -10.38 5.90
C LEU A 114 13.66 -11.16 7.14
N ARG A 115 14.34 -12.25 7.49
CA ARG A 115 14.08 -13.03 8.71
C ARG A 115 14.14 -12.16 9.96
N GLU A 116 15.11 -11.26 10.04
CA GLU A 116 15.32 -10.35 11.16
C GLU A 116 14.16 -9.38 11.29
N VAL A 117 13.67 -8.83 10.17
CA VAL A 117 12.50 -7.94 10.13
C VAL A 117 11.25 -8.69 10.60
N ILE A 118 11.02 -9.91 10.09
CA ILE A 118 9.90 -10.76 10.52
C ILE A 118 10.03 -11.12 12.00
N SER A 119 11.26 -11.29 12.49
CA SER A 119 11.53 -11.58 13.90
C SER A 119 11.15 -10.41 14.79
N VAL A 120 11.42 -9.16 14.41
CA VAL A 120 11.03 -7.98 15.21
C VAL A 120 9.52 -7.80 15.29
N LEU A 121 8.77 -8.21 14.26
CA LEU A 121 7.31 -8.11 14.24
C LEU A 121 6.60 -9.17 15.13
N SER A 122 7.35 -10.16 15.62
CA SER A 122 6.83 -11.35 16.31
C SER A 122 6.76 -11.27 17.85
N PRO A 123 7.75 -10.73 18.60
CA PRO A 123 7.84 -10.90 20.04
C PRO A 123 6.81 -10.10 20.84
N ASP A 124 6.36 -8.94 20.37
CA ASP A 124 5.54 -8.02 21.19
C ASP A 124 4.10 -7.88 20.74
N GLY A 125 3.61 -8.87 20.00
CA GLY A 125 2.20 -8.94 19.71
C GLY A 125 1.72 -8.01 18.59
N LEU A 126 2.55 -7.78 17.57
CA LEU A 126 2.12 -7.11 16.34
C LEU A 126 1.46 -8.10 15.35
N ALA A 127 2.12 -9.19 14.99
CA ALA A 127 1.62 -10.18 14.03
C ALA A 127 1.63 -11.60 14.61
N TRP A 128 0.49 -12.29 14.58
CA TRP A 128 0.27 -13.43 15.48
C TRP A 128 -0.09 -14.76 14.84
N TYR A 129 -0.55 -14.75 13.60
CA TYR A 129 -0.80 -15.98 12.86
C TYR A 129 0.19 -16.07 11.71
N ARG A 130 1.12 -17.00 11.87
CA ARG A 130 2.17 -17.28 10.92
C ARG A 130 1.71 -18.41 10.02
N VAL A 131 1.35 -18.07 8.79
CA VAL A 131 1.08 -19.07 7.76
C VAL A 131 2.31 -19.19 6.90
N ARG A 132 3.04 -20.30 7.04
CA ARG A 132 4.12 -20.67 6.11
C ARG A 132 3.54 -21.54 5.03
N ARG A 133 3.59 -21.07 3.78
CA ARG A 133 3.54 -22.00 2.64
C ARG A 133 4.95 -22.54 2.42
N CYS A 134 5.06 -23.86 2.40
CA CYS A 134 6.24 -24.58 1.93
C CYS A 134 6.43 -24.33 0.44
#